data_AF-A0A316KK40-F1
#
_entry.id   AF-A0A316KK40-F1
#
_cell.length_a   1.000
_cell.length_b   1.000
_cell.length_c   1.000
_cell.angle_alpha   90.00
_cell.angle_beta   90.00
_cell.angle_gamma   90.00
#
_symmetry.space_group_name_H-M   'P 1'
#
loop_
_entity.id
_entity.type
_entity.pdbx_description
1 polymer ?
#
loop_
_entity_poly.entity_id
_entity_poly.type
_entity_poly.pdbx_seq_one_letter_code
_entity_poly.pdbx_strand_id
1 'polypeptide(L)'
;RNVQFRGYQSVHVYHDEVAQVLAQDLPSAMSLEMFSKTVGLRNPAYMTRLVKDGHVATIEMRNPRTKALQRYIGPAEAAAFHDRFVTLRILSRIRGESWQSLSSKLRDAGVAPFKLGDTDYGNIFLKNDVQKALSE
;
A
#
# COMPACT_ATOMS: atom_id res chain seq x y z
N ARG A 1 28.18 -26.99 -19.52
CA ARG A 1 26.96 -27.73 -19.91
C ARG A 1 26.07 -27.82 -18.67
N ASN A 2 24.87 -27.21 -18.77
CA ASN A 2 23.66 -27.30 -17.93
C ASN A 2 23.68 -26.80 -16.46
N VAL A 3 23.08 -25.62 -16.31
CA VAL A 3 22.59 -24.99 -15.09
C VAL A 3 21.29 -25.66 -14.66
N GLN A 4 21.13 -25.96 -13.37
CA GLN A 4 19.83 -26.34 -12.78
C GLN A 4 19.43 -25.24 -11.78
N PHE A 5 18.61 -24.29 -12.24
CA PHE A 5 17.92 -23.36 -11.36
C PHE A 5 16.86 -24.14 -10.59
N ARG A 6 17.05 -24.31 -9.27
CA ARG A 6 15.99 -24.77 -8.37
C ARG A 6 14.90 -23.70 -8.35
N GLY A 7 13.74 -24.04 -8.92
CA GLY A 7 12.56 -23.18 -8.95
C GLY A 7 12.10 -22.82 -7.53
N TYR A 8 11.71 -21.56 -7.35
CA TYR A 8 11.10 -21.10 -6.11
C TYR A 8 9.71 -21.73 -5.97
N GLN A 9 9.55 -22.56 -4.96
CA GLN A 9 8.29 -23.13 -4.52
C GLN A 9 7.35 -21.98 -4.11
N SER A 10 6.24 -21.81 -4.82
CA SER A 10 5.25 -20.76 -4.51
C SER A 10 4.50 -21.12 -3.23
N VAL A 11 4.73 -20.37 -2.16
CA VAL A 11 3.92 -20.44 -0.94
C VAL A 11 2.64 -19.65 -1.21
N HIS A 12 1.50 -20.35 -1.31
CA HIS A 12 0.18 -19.70 -1.34
C HIS A 12 -0.15 -19.23 0.07
N VAL A 13 -0.08 -17.91 0.29
CA VAL A 13 -0.50 -17.28 1.55
C VAL A 13 -1.89 -16.70 1.35
N TYR A 14 -2.81 -17.02 2.26
CA TYR A 14 -4.16 -16.45 2.22
C TYR A 14 -4.10 -14.95 2.45
N HIS A 15 -4.97 -14.20 1.78
CA HIS A 15 -4.95 -12.74 1.80
C HIS A 15 -5.05 -12.16 3.23
N ASP A 16 -5.86 -12.79 4.08
CA ASP A 16 -5.99 -12.45 5.50
C ASP A 16 -4.73 -12.74 6.31
N GLU A 17 -3.97 -13.79 5.96
CA GLU A 17 -2.67 -14.07 6.57
C GLU A 17 -1.61 -13.07 6.11
N VAL A 18 -1.63 -12.58 4.87
CA VAL A 18 -0.70 -11.50 4.45
C VAL A 18 -1.05 -10.19 5.15
N ALA A 19 -2.35 -9.87 5.28
CA ALA A 19 -2.80 -8.71 6.04
C ALA A 19 -2.45 -8.84 7.53
N GLN A 20 -2.57 -10.04 8.11
CA GLN A 20 -2.16 -10.33 9.49
C GLN A 20 -0.65 -10.36 9.67
N VAL A 21 0.15 -10.92 8.77
CA VAL A 21 1.62 -10.93 8.86
C VAL A 21 2.16 -9.51 8.71
N LEU A 22 1.52 -8.66 7.89
CA LEU A 22 1.81 -7.22 7.87
C LEU A 22 1.31 -6.51 9.14
N ALA A 23 0.28 -7.00 9.82
CA ALA A 23 -0.27 -6.40 11.03
C ALA A 23 0.42 -6.86 12.34
N GLN A 24 0.98 -8.07 12.37
CA GLN A 24 1.59 -8.69 13.54
C GLN A 24 2.98 -8.09 13.88
N ASP A 25 3.59 -7.38 12.93
CA ASP A 25 4.89 -6.71 13.09
C ASP A 25 4.79 -5.17 13.00
N LEU A 26 3.59 -4.60 13.18
CA LEU A 26 3.43 -3.15 13.19
C LEU A 26 3.72 -2.58 14.58
N PRO A 27 4.72 -1.70 14.73
CA PRO A 27 4.88 -0.95 15.97
C PRO A 27 3.64 -0.08 16.22
N SER A 28 3.51 0.38 17.46
CA SER A 28 2.65 1.49 17.88
C SER A 28 2.45 2.54 16.77
N ALA A 29 1.20 3.02 16.62
CA ALA A 29 0.71 3.90 15.54
C ALA A 29 1.77 4.75 14.82
N MET A 30 1.76 4.75 13.49
CA MET A 30 2.76 5.42 12.66
C MET A 30 2.36 6.84 12.28
N SER A 31 3.32 7.75 12.17
CA SER A 31 3.04 9.07 11.58
C SER A 31 2.64 8.92 10.11
N LEU A 32 1.91 9.91 9.56
CA LEU A 32 1.54 9.93 8.15
C LEU A 32 2.76 9.77 7.22
N GLU A 33 3.88 10.42 7.57
CA GLU A 33 5.12 10.35 6.80
C GLU A 33 5.72 8.93 6.83
N MET A 34 5.79 8.30 8.01
CA MET A 34 6.33 6.96 8.15
C MET A 34 5.46 5.95 7.40
N PHE A 35 4.14 6.04 7.54
CA PHE A 35 3.22 5.18 6.81
C PHE A 35 3.33 5.36 5.29
N SER A 36 3.43 6.61 4.80
CA SER A 36 3.66 6.92 3.38
C SER A 36 4.90 6.20 2.83
N LYS A 37 6.01 6.26 3.58
CA LYS A 37 7.25 5.58 3.23
C LYS A 37 7.06 4.06 3.23
N THR A 38 6.36 3.50 4.21
CA THR A 38 6.07 2.05 4.27
C THR A 38 5.30 1.57 3.04
N VAL A 39 4.23 2.28 2.66
CA VAL A 39 3.40 1.91 1.51
C VAL A 39 4.01 2.31 0.17
N GLY A 40 5.10 3.07 0.14
CA GLY A 40 5.82 3.42 -1.09
C GLY A 40 5.33 4.68 -1.79
N LEU A 41 4.60 5.55 -1.08
CA LEU A 41 4.31 6.90 -1.54
C LEU A 41 5.53 7.79 -1.30
N ARG A 42 6.22 8.19 -2.37
CA ARG A 42 7.44 9.00 -2.29
C ARG A 42 7.21 10.40 -1.74
N ASN A 43 6.05 11.00 -2.04
CA ASN A 43 5.70 12.34 -1.55
C ASN A 43 4.71 12.21 -0.38
N PRO A 44 5.10 12.60 0.85
CA PRO A 44 4.20 12.60 2.01
C PRO A 44 2.95 13.46 1.82
N ALA A 45 2.99 14.47 0.94
CA ALA A 45 1.85 15.32 0.63
C ALA A 45 0.66 14.52 0.07
N TYR A 46 0.90 13.40 -0.62
CA TYR A 46 -0.17 12.55 -1.14
C TYR A 46 -0.97 11.88 -0.01
N MET A 47 -0.30 11.38 1.02
CA MET A 47 -0.98 10.80 2.18
C MET A 47 -1.74 11.87 2.96
N THR A 48 -1.14 13.05 3.17
CA THR A 48 -1.84 14.18 3.79
C THR A 48 -3.11 14.54 3.02
N ARG A 49 -3.06 14.50 1.69
CA ARG A 49 -4.21 14.79 0.83
C ARG A 49 -5.28 13.70 0.92
N LEU A 50 -4.88 12.42 0.87
CA LEU A 50 -5.78 11.28 1.07
C LEU A 50 -6.55 11.37 2.40
N VAL A 51 -5.86 11.78 3.48
CA VAL A 51 -6.49 12.00 4.78
C VAL A 51 -7.43 13.21 4.74
N LYS A 52 -6.99 14.33 4.17
CA LYS A 52 -7.80 15.56 4.08
C LYS A 52 -9.10 15.33 3.30
N ASP A 53 -9.04 14.52 2.25
CA ASP A 53 -10.17 14.21 1.38
C ASP A 53 -11.02 13.03 1.91
N GLY A 54 -10.70 12.52 3.11
CA GLY A 54 -11.49 11.50 3.80
C GLY A 54 -11.33 10.08 3.24
N HIS A 55 -10.31 9.82 2.42
CA HIS A 55 -10.04 8.50 1.87
C HIS A 55 -9.29 7.58 2.83
N VAL A 56 -8.59 8.15 3.82
CA VAL A 56 -7.80 7.42 4.81
C VAL A 56 -8.14 7.93 6.19
N ALA A 57 -8.61 7.01 7.05
CA ALA A 57 -8.88 7.31 8.45
C ALA A 57 -7.57 7.53 9.22
N THR A 58 -7.62 8.35 10.27
CA THR A 58 -6.48 8.64 11.15
C THR A 58 -6.94 8.76 12.59
N ILE A 59 -6.05 8.44 13.52
CA ILE A 59 -6.22 8.75 14.94
C ILE A 59 -5.40 9.99 15.31
N GLU A 60 -5.87 10.75 16.29
CA GLU A 60 -5.12 11.87 16.86
C GLU A 60 -4.36 11.40 18.10
N MET A 61 -3.04 11.61 18.11
CA MET A 61 -2.19 11.31 19.25
C MET A 61 -1.26 12.47 19.55
N ARG A 62 -0.94 12.63 20.83
CA ARG A 62 0.01 13.64 21.28
C ARG A 62 1.43 13.12 21.07
N ASN A 63 2.23 13.84 20.29
CA ASN A 63 3.63 13.51 20.08
C ASN A 63 4.38 13.52 21.44
N PRO A 64 5.06 12.43 21.83
CA PRO A 64 5.68 12.35 23.15
C PRO A 64 6.81 13.37 23.34
N ARG A 65 7.50 13.74 22.24
CA ARG A 65 8.63 14.67 22.21
C ARG A 65 8.19 16.13 22.14
N THR A 66 7.31 16.47 21.19
CA THR A 66 6.92 17.88 20.94
C THR A 66 5.65 18.28 21.69
N LYS A 67 4.93 17.31 22.28
CA LYS A 67 3.63 17.50 22.94
C LYS A 67 2.53 18.08 22.03
N ALA A 68 2.77 18.19 20.72
CA ALA A 68 1.78 18.62 19.74
C ALA A 68 0.80 17.48 19.42
N LEU A 69 -0.47 17.82 19.14
CA LEU A 69 -1.43 16.87 18.60
C LEU A 69 -1.09 16.62 17.13
N GLN A 70 -0.91 15.36 16.75
CA GLN A 70 -0.58 14.96 15.38
C GLN A 70 -1.44 13.78 14.96
N ARG A 71 -1.64 13.63 13.64
CA ARG A 71 -2.35 12.50 13.05
C ARG A 71 -1.41 11.31 12.86
N TYR A 72 -1.92 10.15 13.25
CA TYR A 72 -1.26 8.87 13.12
C TYR A 72 -2.18 7.87 12.41
N ILE A 73 -1.57 6.86 11.80
CA ILE A 73 -2.23 5.69 11.24
C ILE A 73 -2.01 4.55 12.23
N GLY A 74 -3.09 4.15 12.91
CA GLY A 74 -3.08 2.96 13.74
C GLY A 74 -3.24 1.69 12.90
N PRO A 75 -3.15 0.50 13.53
CA PRO A 75 -3.31 -0.77 12.84
C PRO A 75 -4.66 -0.91 12.13
N ALA A 76 -5.75 -0.44 12.75
CA ALA A 76 -7.10 -0.50 12.16
C ALA A 76 -7.22 0.40 10.93
N GLU A 77 -6.67 1.62 10.99
CA GLU A 77 -6.68 2.57 9.88
C GLU A 77 -5.79 2.08 8.73
N ALA A 78 -4.65 1.47 9.05
CA ALA A 78 -3.79 0.83 8.06
C ALA A 78 -4.50 -0.35 7.36
N ALA A 79 -5.20 -1.19 8.12
CA ALA A 79 -5.99 -2.28 7.55
C ALA A 79 -7.08 -1.77 6.61
N ALA A 80 -7.82 -0.73 7.01
CA ALA A 80 -8.82 -0.08 6.16
C ALA A 80 -8.20 0.54 4.88
N PHE A 81 -7.00 1.12 4.98
CA PHE A 81 -6.24 1.58 3.82
C PHE A 81 -5.92 0.43 2.87
N HIS A 82 -5.39 -0.69 3.38
CA HIS A 82 -5.01 -1.86 2.57
C HIS A 82 -6.20 -2.66 2.03
N ASP A 83 -7.38 -2.51 2.63
CA ASP A 83 -8.60 -3.11 2.11
C ASP A 83 -9.06 -2.42 0.82
N ARG A 84 -8.92 -1.10 0.75
CA ARG A 84 -9.39 -0.31 -0.39
C ARG A 84 -8.30 -0.02 -1.42
N PHE A 85 -7.10 0.25 -0.96
CA PHE A 85 -6.00 0.74 -1.79
C PHE A 85 -4.81 -0.19 -1.78
N VAL A 86 -4.09 -0.18 -2.90
CA VAL A 86 -2.83 -0.89 -3.05
C VAL A 86 -1.83 -0.03 -3.81
N THR A 87 -0.55 -0.20 -3.51
CA THR A 87 0.55 0.48 -4.22
C THR A 87 1.42 -0.55 -4.94
N LEU A 88 2.19 -0.10 -5.93
CA LEU A 88 3.14 -0.97 -6.65
C LEU A 88 4.16 -1.64 -5.71
N ARG A 89 4.57 -0.95 -4.65
CA ARG A 89 5.49 -1.51 -3.64
C ARG A 89 4.86 -2.71 -2.92
N ILE A 90 3.60 -2.57 -2.52
CA ILE A 90 2.87 -3.65 -1.84
C ILE A 90 2.61 -4.79 -2.82
N LEU A 91 2.14 -4.50 -4.03
CA LEU A 91 1.92 -5.52 -5.07
C LEU A 91 3.19 -6.30 -5.41
N SER A 92 4.33 -5.60 -5.51
CA SER A 92 5.64 -6.22 -5.76
C SER A 92 6.02 -7.21 -4.67
N ARG A 93 5.78 -6.85 -3.40
CA ARG A 93 6.02 -7.75 -2.25
C ARG A 93 5.08 -8.95 -2.26
N ILE A 94 3.79 -8.74 -2.54
CA ILE A 94 2.77 -9.80 -2.53
C ILE A 94 3.02 -10.81 -3.66
N ARG A 95 3.38 -10.33 -4.86
CA ARG A 95 3.50 -11.19 -6.05
C ARG A 95 4.92 -11.68 -6.33
N GLY A 96 5.92 -11.12 -5.66
CA GLY A 96 7.33 -11.38 -5.97
C GLY A 96 7.78 -10.83 -7.33
N GLU A 97 6.97 -9.99 -7.98
CA GLU A 97 7.25 -9.39 -9.28
C GLU A 97 7.92 -8.01 -9.13
N SER A 98 8.71 -7.60 -10.12
CA SER A 98 9.29 -6.25 -10.13
C SER A 98 8.20 -5.18 -10.30
N TRP A 99 8.41 -4.00 -9.73
CA TRP A 99 7.46 -2.89 -9.86
C TRP A 99 7.30 -2.44 -11.32
N GLN A 100 8.34 -2.58 -12.16
CA GLN A 100 8.26 -2.27 -13.59
C GLN A 100 7.32 -3.24 -14.34
N SER A 101 7.44 -4.54 -14.06
CA SER A 101 6.54 -5.57 -14.63
C SER A 101 5.09 -5.29 -14.26
N LEU A 102 4.83 -5.08 -12.97
CA LEU A 102 3.49 -4.78 -12.47
C LEU A 102 2.94 -3.48 -13.04
N SER A 103 3.77 -2.44 -13.14
CA SER A 103 3.35 -1.17 -13.75
C SER A 103 3.00 -1.30 -15.22
N SER A 104 3.72 -2.14 -15.99
CA SER A 104 3.35 -2.42 -17.38
C SER A 104 2.04 -3.18 -17.44
N LYS A 105 1.90 -4.29 -16.70
CA LYS A 105 0.67 -5.10 -16.68
C LYS A 105 -0.57 -4.28 -16.35
N LEU A 106 -0.49 -3.42 -15.31
CA LEU A 106 -1.60 -2.54 -14.95
C LEU A 106 -1.93 -1.54 -16.05
N ARG A 107 -0.92 -0.96 -16.70
CA ARG A 107 -1.13 -0.04 -17.83
C ARG A 107 -1.74 -0.75 -19.03
N ASP A 108 -1.26 -1.94 -19.36
CA ASP A 108 -1.71 -2.74 -20.50
C ASP A 108 -3.16 -3.22 -20.28
N ALA A 109 -3.56 -3.45 -19.02
CA ALA A 109 -4.94 -3.71 -18.59
C ALA A 109 -5.79 -2.43 -18.40
N GLY A 110 -5.26 -1.25 -18.72
CA GLY A 110 -5.99 0.03 -18.61
C GLY A 110 -6.25 0.52 -17.18
N VAL A 111 -5.59 -0.05 -16.17
CA VAL A 111 -5.74 0.36 -14.76
C VAL A 111 -4.95 1.63 -14.51
N ALA A 112 -5.67 2.73 -14.29
CA ALA A 112 -5.09 4.01 -13.92
C ALA A 112 -4.89 4.15 -12.40
N PRO A 113 -3.92 4.96 -11.95
CA PRO A 113 -3.85 5.37 -10.54
C PRO A 113 -5.14 6.05 -10.10
N PHE A 114 -5.49 5.86 -8.83
CA PHE A 114 -6.65 6.48 -8.23
C PHE A 114 -6.52 8.01 -8.25
N LYS A 115 -7.55 8.66 -8.78
CA LYS A 115 -7.70 10.11 -8.84
C LYS A 115 -9.12 10.49 -8.43
N LEU A 116 -9.25 11.64 -7.77
CA LEU A 116 -10.54 12.24 -7.47
C LEU A 116 -10.62 13.61 -8.16
N GLY A 117 -11.43 13.70 -9.20
CA GLY A 117 -11.43 14.86 -10.10
C GLY A 117 -10.05 15.05 -10.74
N ASP A 118 -9.46 16.24 -10.57
CA ASP A 118 -8.11 16.57 -11.06
C ASP A 118 -7.00 16.31 -10.02
N THR A 119 -7.34 15.66 -8.91
CA THR A 119 -6.42 15.46 -7.80
C THR A 119 -5.60 14.19 -7.98
N ASP A 120 -4.28 14.37 -8.07
CA ASP A 120 -3.31 13.27 -8.06
C ASP A 120 -2.88 12.91 -6.63
N TYR A 121 -2.88 11.60 -6.34
CA TYR A 121 -2.41 11.00 -5.09
C TYR A 121 -1.17 10.12 -5.30
N GLY A 122 -0.58 10.15 -6.50
CA GLY A 122 0.55 9.34 -6.91
C GLY A 122 0.15 7.91 -7.30
N ASN A 123 1.12 7.00 -7.27
CA ASN A 123 0.96 5.60 -7.70
C ASN A 123 0.24 4.74 -6.64
N ILE A 124 -0.97 5.14 -6.31
CA ILE A 124 -1.94 4.42 -5.49
C ILE A 124 -3.09 3.96 -6.38
N PHE A 125 -3.56 2.73 -6.21
CA PHE A 125 -4.55 2.11 -7.07
C PHE A 125 -5.67 1.54 -6.21
N LEU A 126 -6.88 1.44 -6.78
CA LEU A 126 -7.97 0.71 -6.14
C LEU A 126 -7.66 -0.79 -6.21
N LYS A 127 -7.75 -1.46 -5.06
CA LYS A 127 -7.44 -2.89 -4.95
C LYS A 127 -8.33 -3.74 -5.85
N ASN A 128 -9.63 -3.40 -5.94
CA ASN A 128 -10.58 -4.12 -6.78
C ASN A 128 -10.22 -4.04 -8.27
N ASP A 129 -9.79 -2.88 -8.76
CA ASP A 129 -9.44 -2.70 -10.18
C ASP A 129 -8.16 -3.48 -10.51
N VAL A 130 -7.18 -3.44 -9.61
CA VAL A 130 -5.95 -4.23 -9.73
C VAL A 130 -6.24 -5.73 -9.69
N GLN A 131 -7.12 -6.19 -8.79
CA GLN A 131 -7.49 -7.60 -8.71
C GLN A 131 -8.18 -8.07 -9.98
N LYS A 132 -9.11 -7.30 -10.54
CA LYS A 132 -9.75 -7.62 -11.82
C LYS A 132 -8.72 -7.74 -12.93
N ALA A 133 -7.83 -6.76 -13.07
CA ALA A 133 -6.80 -6.74 -14.10
C ALA A 133 -5.73 -7.84 -14.00
N LEU A 134 -5.54 -8.42 -12.81
CA LEU A 134 -4.56 -9.48 -12.57
C LEU A 134 -5.17 -10.87 -12.39
N SER A 135 -6.51 -10.98 -12.48
CA SER A 135 -7.24 -12.26 -12.43
C SER A 135 -7.58 -12.80 -13.83
N GLU A 136 -7.32 -12.03 -14.88
CA GLU A 136 -7.34 -12.44 -16.29
C GLU A 136 -5.95 -12.93 -16.73
#